data_AF-A0A5Q0GZE5-F1
#
_entry.id   AF-A0A5Q0GZE5-F1
#
_cell.length_a   1.000
_cell.length_b   1.000
_cell.length_c   1.000
_cell.angle_alpha   90.00
_cell.angle_beta   90.00
_cell.angle_gamma   90.00
#
_symmetry.space_group_name_H-M   'P 1'
#
loop_
_entity.id
_entity.type
_entity.pdbx_description
1 polymer ?
#
loop_
_entity_poly.entity_id
_entity_poly.type
_entity_poly.pdbx_seq_one_letter_code
_entity_poly.pdbx_strand_id
1 'polypeptide(L)' 'MSDTTTVDRLRTALSDVAYPAAQEQLADHASRNNADEDTLHAVRSIPKGVYESFDQVVDSVQLDESRDA' A
#
# COMPACT_ATOMS: atom_id res chain seq x y z
N MET A 1 3.77 -12.29 -16.33
CA MET A 1 4.32 -11.50 -15.20
C MET A 1 3.10 -11.03 -14.44
N SER A 2 2.95 -11.39 -13.17
CA SER A 2 1.78 -11.02 -12.38
C SER A 2 2.08 -9.68 -11.69
N ASP A 3 1.68 -8.59 -12.34
CA ASP A 3 1.77 -7.19 -11.89
C ASP A 3 0.75 -6.91 -10.77
N THR A 4 0.81 -7.67 -9.68
CA THR A 4 -0.15 -7.54 -8.57
C THR A 4 0.58 -7.45 -7.23
N THR A 5 0.35 -6.36 -6.50
CA THR A 5 0.73 -6.19 -5.09
C THR A 5 -0.15 -7.06 -4.18
N THR A 6 0.46 -7.75 -3.22
CA THR A 6 -0.23 -8.54 -2.18
C THR A 6 -0.24 -7.81 -0.84
N VAL A 7 -1.22 -8.09 0.03
CA VAL A 7 -1.32 -7.52 1.39
C VAL A 7 -0.02 -7.68 2.18
N ASP A 8 0.65 -8.82 2.13
CA ASP A 8 1.90 -9.05 2.88
C ASP A 8 3.04 -8.12 2.45
N ARG A 9 3.16 -7.85 1.15
CA ARG A 9 4.15 -6.90 0.62
C ARG A 9 3.80 -5.48 1.04
N LEU A 10 2.53 -5.11 0.92
CA LEU A 10 2.03 -3.80 1.37
C LEU A 10 2.26 -3.61 2.88
N ARG A 11 2.02 -4.66 3.68
CA ARG A 11 2.22 -4.65 5.13
C ARG A 11 3.68 -4.48 5.50
N THR A 12 4.58 -5.14 4.78
CA THR A 12 6.03 -4.98 4.96
C THR A 12 6.49 -3.58 4.56
N ALA A 13 5.96 -3.05 3.46
CA ALA A 13 6.28 -1.70 2.99
C ALA A 13 5.79 -0.60 3.94
N LEU A 14 4.65 -0.81 4.62
CA LEU A 14 4.01 0.17 5.50
C LEU A 14 4.15 -0.17 7.00
N SER A 15 5.04 -1.09 7.37
CA SER A 15 5.15 -1.59 8.75
C SER A 15 5.60 -0.53 9.76
N ASP A 16 6.31 0.51 9.31
CA ASP A 16 6.87 1.57 10.15
C ASP A 16 6.16 2.92 9.94
N VAL A 17 4.97 2.89 9.33
CA VAL A 17 4.12 4.08 9.18
C VAL A 17 3.42 4.39 10.50
N ALA A 18 3.61 5.63 10.97
CA ALA A 18 2.80 6.20 12.04
C ALA A 18 1.50 6.78 11.46
N TYR A 19 0.35 6.20 11.83
CA TYR A 19 -0.95 6.73 11.45
C TYR A 19 -1.41 7.83 12.43
N PRO A 20 -2.17 8.85 11.98
CA PRO A 20 -2.71 9.03 10.63
C PRO A 20 -1.67 9.51 9.60
N ALA A 21 -1.70 8.93 8.39
CA ALA A 21 -0.75 9.23 7.32
C ALA A 21 -1.47 9.55 6.01
N ALA A 22 -0.95 10.52 5.25
CA ALA A 22 -1.48 10.84 3.93
C ALA A 22 -1.03 9.82 2.87
N GLN A 23 -1.80 9.66 1.80
CA GLN A 23 -1.44 8.85 0.62
C GLN A 23 0.01 9.08 0.15
N GLU A 24 0.44 10.34 0.07
CA GLU A 24 1.80 10.70 -0.35
C GLU A 24 2.86 10.23 0.68
N GLN A 25 2.55 10.34 1.98
CA GLN A 25 3.43 9.83 3.04
C GLN A 25 3.53 8.30 3.02
N LEU A 26 2.43 7.60 2.73
CA LEU A 26 2.45 6.15 2.56
C LEU A 26 3.36 5.74 1.39
N ALA A 27 3.26 6.44 0.26
CA ALA A 27 4.11 6.18 -0.90
C ALA A 27 5.59 6.50 -0.62
N ASP A 28 5.87 7.62 0.05
CA ASP A 28 7.24 7.99 0.43
C ASP A 28 7.83 6.99 1.43
N HIS A 29 7.04 6.54 2.40
CA HIS A 29 7.49 5.60 3.41
C HIS A 29 7.70 4.20 2.81
N ALA A 30 6.77 3.73 1.97
CA ALA A 30 6.95 2.51 1.19
C ALA A 30 8.22 2.58 0.32
N SER A 31 8.49 3.72 -0.31
CA SER A 31 9.68 3.89 -1.15
C SER A 31 10.96 3.82 -0.33
N ARG A 32 10.97 4.43 0.87
CA ARG A 32 12.09 4.32 1.83
C ARG A 32 12.32 2.89 2.31
N ASN A 33 11.25 2.11 2.44
CA ASN A 33 11.31 0.69 2.82
C ASN A 33 11.64 -0.25 1.66
N ASN A 34 12.09 0.28 0.51
CA ASN A 34 12.38 -0.49 -0.71
C ASN A 34 11.17 -1.32 -1.18
N ALA A 35 9.96 -0.76 -1.07
CA ALA A 35 8.78 -1.38 -1.64
C ALA A 35 8.91 -1.50 -3.16
N ASP A 36 8.39 -2.60 -3.70
CA ASP A 36 8.35 -2.84 -5.14
C ASP A 36 7.56 -1.74 -5.87
N GLU A 37 7.90 -1.52 -7.15
CA GLU A 37 7.20 -0.53 -7.98
C GLU A 37 5.70 -0.81 -8.07
N ASP A 38 5.28 -2.07 -8.10
CA ASP A 38 3.86 -2.46 -8.05
C ASP A 38 3.19 -1.92 -6.79
N THR A 39 3.84 -2.09 -5.63
CA THR A 39 3.32 -1.65 -4.32
C THR A 39 3.22 -0.14 -4.27
N LEU A 40 4.23 0.57 -4.78
CA LEU A 40 4.21 2.02 -4.88
C LEU A 40 3.14 2.52 -5.86
N HIS A 41 2.95 1.81 -6.98
CA HIS A 41 1.91 2.12 -7.95
C HIS A 41 0.53 1.94 -7.35
N ALA A 42 0.29 0.83 -6.65
CA ALA A 42 -0.95 0.54 -5.95
C ALA A 42 -1.29 1.61 -4.90
N VAL A 43 -0.32 1.99 -4.05
CA VAL A 43 -0.48 3.08 -3.06
C VAL A 43 -0.62 4.45 -3.74
N ARG A 44 -0.10 4.66 -4.95
CA ARG A 44 -0.31 5.90 -5.73
C ARG A 44 -1.63 5.94 -6.48
N SER A 45 -2.27 4.78 -6.69
CA SER A 45 -3.55 4.65 -7.38
C SER A 45 -4.73 4.96 -6.46
N ILE A 46 -4.56 4.81 -5.14
CA ILE A 46 -5.64 5.09 -4.18
C ILE A 46 -5.98 6.59 -4.12
N PRO A 47 -7.22 6.93 -3.73
CA PRO A 47 -7.62 8.31 -3.53
C PRO A 47 -6.68 9.04 -2.57
N LYS A 48 -6.35 10.28 -2.91
CA LYS A 48 -5.64 11.17 -2.00
C LYS A 48 -6.51 11.43 -0.77
N GLY A 49 -6.04 10.96 0.37
CA GLY A 49 -6.74 11.07 1.65
C GLY A 49 -5.78 10.84 2.81
N VAL A 50 -6.30 11.08 4.01
CA VAL A 50 -5.62 10.71 5.25
C VAL A 50 -6.17 9.37 5.67
N TYR A 51 -5.26 8.42 5.84
CA TYR A 51 -5.57 7.08 6.30
C TYR A 51 -5.27 7.01 7.79
N GLU A 52 -6.21 6.47 8.56
CA GLU A 52 -6.12 6.35 10.02
C GLU A 52 -5.52 5.00 10.44
N SER A 53 -5.48 4.02 9.54
CA SER A 53 -4.96 2.70 9.81
C SER A 53 -4.53 1.98 8.53
N PHE A 54 -3.73 0.92 8.69
CA PHE A 54 -3.31 0.06 7.58
C PHE A 54 -4.49 -0.63 6.90
N ASP A 55 -5.49 -1.09 7.66
CA ASP A 55 -6.70 -1.72 7.11
C ASP A 55 -7.45 -0.79 6.15
N GLN A 56 -7.52 0.51 6.45
CA GLN A 56 -8.15 1.49 5.56
C GLN A 56 -7.37 1.69 4.26
N VAL A 57 -6.04 1.57 4.32
CA VAL A 57 -5.18 1.59 3.12
C VAL A 57 -5.45 0.34 2.29
N VAL A 58 -5.44 -0.85 2.91
CA VAL A 58 -5.72 -2.13 2.25
C VAL A 58 -7.08 -2.13 1.57
N ASP A 59 -8.13 -1.64 2.24
CA ASP A 59 -9.50 -1.53 1.69
C ASP A 59 -9.58 -0.56 0.50
N SER A 60 -8.71 0.47 0.49
CA SER A 60 -8.68 1.48 -0.58
C SER A 60 -7.78 1.09 -1.76
N VAL A 61 -6.78 0.24 -1.53
CA VAL A 61 -5.93 -0.30 -2.59
C VAL A 61 -6.72 -1.39 -3.31
N GLN A 62 -6.85 -1.28 -4.62
CA GLN A 62 -7.29 -2.40 -5.45
C GLN A 62 -6.19 -3.46 -5.49
N LEU A 63 -6.10 -4.25 -4.43
CA LEU A 63 -5.31 -5.46 -4.40
C LEU A 63 -6.05 -6.46 -5.29
N ASP A 64 -5.35 -7.09 -6.24
CA ASP A 64 -5.95 -8.20 -6.97
C ASP A 64 -6.04 -9.37 -5.97
N GLU A 65 -7.18 -9.46 -5.28
CA GLU A 65 -7.54 -10.55 -4.36
C GLU A 65 -7.72 -11.88 -5.12
N SER A 66 -7.46 -11.91 -6.43
CA SER A 66 -7.50 -13.09 -7.29
C SER A 66 -6.33 -14.06 -7.03
N ARG A 67 -6.05 -14.42 -5.77
CA ARG A 67 -5.26 -15.62 -5.46
C ARG A 67 -5.53 -16.23 -4.09
N ASP A 68 -6.80 -16.32 -3.70
CA ASP A 68 -7.26 -17.30 -2.72
C ASP A 68 -8.49 -18.05 -3.28
N ALA A 69 -8.24 -19.09 -4.08
CA ALA A 69 -9.22 -20.11 -4.46
C ALA A 69 -8.52 -21.47 -4.68
#